data_AF-A0AAV6U9U3-F1
#
_entry.id   AF-A0AAV6U9U3-F1
#
_cell.length_a   1.000
_cell.length_b   1.000
_cell.length_c   1.000
_cell.angle_alpha   90.00
_cell.angle_beta   90.00
_cell.angle_gamma   90.00
#
_symmetry.space_group_name_H-M   'P 1'
#
loop_
_entity.id
_entity.type
_entity.pdbx_description
1 polymer ?
#
loop_
_entity_poly.entity_id
_entity_poly.type
_entity_poly.pdbx_seq_one_letter_code
_entity_poly.pdbx_strand_id
1 'polypeptide(L)'
;MHPQLHNFSLMTWGEILATEESARDFLLHPAINLVPDRDQTPDCPQCGSQMKAISNKNKKFGFIFVCSQKYKTKCNGKVCPTQGTFMEGAKIGCQDILAIIFAFVLRMGIVFTHRQINQWRSKRNLKSMSSETIVDYFCYLREIAEVVASHNSKKLGGFGNYYY
;
A
#
# COMPACT_ATOMS: atom_id res chain seq x y z
N MET A 1 -10.04 29.63 4.98
CA MET A 1 -8.64 29.40 5.40
C MET A 1 -8.14 28.22 4.58
N HIS A 2 -7.30 28.43 3.57
CA HIS A 2 -6.74 27.31 2.80
C HIS A 2 -5.78 26.53 3.71
N PRO A 3 -5.88 25.19 3.79
CA PRO A 3 -4.85 24.42 4.49
C PRO A 3 -3.51 24.73 3.85
N GLN A 4 -2.51 25.08 4.66
CA GLN A 4 -1.17 25.35 4.17
C GLN A 4 -0.66 24.09 3.44
N LEU A 5 -0.38 24.23 2.15
CA LEU A 5 0.27 23.18 1.37
C LEU A 5 1.72 23.10 1.84
N HIS A 6 2.03 22.10 2.66
CA HIS A 6 3.39 21.83 3.07
C HIS A 6 4.16 21.14 1.93
N ASN A 7 5.38 21.60 1.65
CA ASN A 7 6.27 20.93 0.71
C ASN A 7 6.60 19.53 1.23
N PHE A 8 6.10 18.51 0.53
CA PHE A 8 6.34 17.11 0.86
C PHE A 8 7.60 16.60 0.17
N SER A 9 8.65 16.37 0.95
CA SER A 9 9.85 15.63 0.57
C SER A 9 9.80 14.18 1.08
N LEU A 10 10.67 13.31 0.55
CA LEU A 10 10.83 11.94 1.06
C LEU A 10 11.18 11.92 2.56
N MET A 11 11.89 12.94 3.04
CA MET A 11 12.30 13.05 4.44
C MET A 11 11.11 13.41 5.35
N THR A 12 10.30 14.40 4.97
CA THR A 12 9.05 14.74 5.67
C THR A 12 8.02 13.61 5.60
N TRP A 13 7.98 12.85 4.50
CA TRP A 13 7.16 11.64 4.40
C TRP A 13 7.64 10.56 5.40
N GLY A 14 8.96 10.40 5.53
CA GLY A 14 9.58 9.51 6.51
C GLY A 14 9.43 9.94 7.98
N GLU A 15 9.03 11.19 8.23
CA GLU A 15 8.66 11.70 9.56
C GLU A 15 7.18 11.42 9.88
N ILE A 16 6.29 11.56 8.89
CA ILE A 16 4.84 11.32 9.07
C ILE A 16 4.54 9.83 9.25
N LEU A 17 5.24 8.98 8.52
CA LEU A 17 5.07 7.53 8.58
C LEU A 17 6.23 6.86 9.30
N ALA A 18 6.79 7.51 10.34
CA ALA A 18 8.08 7.17 10.93
C ALA A 18 8.18 5.74 11.49
N THR A 19 7.06 5.07 11.74
CA THR A 19 6.96 3.72 12.29
C THR A 19 6.11 2.80 11.41
N GLU A 20 6.35 1.50 11.50
CA GLU A 20 5.50 0.49 10.84
C GLU A 20 4.03 0.56 11.27
N GLU A 21 3.76 0.96 12.52
CA GLU A 21 2.39 1.16 13.02
C GLU A 21 1.72 2.33 12.32
N SER A 22 2.37 3.51 12.30
CA SER A 22 1.85 4.68 11.59
C SER A 22 1.63 4.43 10.10
N ALA A 23 2.51 3.64 9.46
CA ALA A 23 2.36 3.24 8.07
C ALA A 23 1.15 2.32 7.85
N ARG A 24 0.86 1.39 8.78
CA ARG A 24 -0.33 0.53 8.71
C ARG A 24 -1.60 1.33 8.92
N ASP A 25 -1.62 2.21 9.92
CA ASP A 25 -2.78 3.04 10.23
C ASP A 25 -3.12 3.95 9.05
N PHE A 26 -2.11 4.53 8.40
CA PHE A 26 -2.29 5.30 7.18
C PHE A 26 -2.92 4.47 6.04
N LEU A 27 -2.45 3.23 5.85
CA LEU A 27 -2.96 2.34 4.80
C LEU A 27 -4.40 1.87 5.04
N LEU A 28 -4.77 1.69 6.31
CA LEU A 28 -6.12 1.29 6.74
C LEU A 28 -7.09 2.48 6.84
N HIS A 29 -6.59 3.71 6.80
CA HIS A 29 -7.41 4.89 7.03
C HIS A 29 -8.55 4.98 5.99
N PRO A 30 -9.83 5.16 6.39
CA PRO A 30 -10.97 5.10 5.48
C PRO A 30 -10.94 6.10 4.31
N ALA A 31 -10.28 7.25 4.49
CA ALA A 31 -10.11 8.25 3.44
C ALA A 31 -9.04 7.87 2.38
N ILE A 32 -8.10 6.99 2.74
CA ILE A 32 -7.03 6.51 1.85
C ILE A 32 -7.45 5.19 1.20
N ASN A 33 -7.97 4.25 2.01
CA ASN A 33 -8.55 2.98 1.58
C ASN A 33 -7.66 2.14 0.64
N LEU A 34 -6.35 2.14 0.88
CA LEU A 34 -5.39 1.34 0.10
C LEU A 34 -5.35 -0.12 0.55
N VAL A 35 -5.81 -0.40 1.76
CA VAL A 35 -5.97 -1.74 2.33
C VAL A 35 -7.31 -1.78 3.06
N PRO A 36 -8.14 -2.82 2.88
CA PRO A 36 -9.39 -2.93 3.59
C PRO A 36 -9.18 -3.08 5.10
N ASP A 37 -9.93 -2.28 5.87
CA ASP A 37 -9.95 -2.40 7.33
C ASP A 37 -10.78 -3.62 7.80
N ARG A 38 -10.69 -3.94 9.08
CA ARG A 38 -11.38 -5.08 9.72
C ARG A 38 -12.89 -5.05 9.50
N ASP A 39 -13.48 -3.86 9.46
CA ASP A 39 -14.91 -3.66 9.29
C ASP A 39 -15.35 -3.72 7.82
N GLN A 40 -14.40 -3.59 6.89
CA GLN A 40 -14.65 -3.68 5.45
C GLN A 40 -14.46 -5.12 4.96
N THR A 41 -15.30 -6.03 5.48
CA THR A 41 -15.18 -7.46 5.17
C THR A 41 -15.58 -7.74 3.71
N PRO A 42 -14.69 -8.34 2.89
CA PRO A 42 -15.05 -8.72 1.54
C PRO A 42 -15.94 -9.97 1.53
N ASP A 43 -16.52 -10.27 0.36
CA ASP A 43 -17.19 -11.54 0.11
C ASP A 43 -16.19 -12.66 -0.13
N CYS A 44 -16.56 -13.87 0.26
CA CYS A 44 -15.73 -15.05 0.09
C CYS A 44 -15.60 -15.40 -1.39
N PRO A 45 -14.37 -15.46 -1.96
CA PRO A 45 -14.17 -15.74 -3.38
C PRO A 45 -14.60 -17.17 -3.78
N GLN A 46 -14.80 -18.07 -2.82
CA GLN A 46 -15.20 -19.45 -3.10
C GLN A 46 -16.72 -19.68 -3.07
N CYS A 47 -17.48 -18.90 -2.31
CA CYS A 47 -18.90 -19.17 -2.08
C CYS A 47 -19.79 -17.92 -2.00
N GLY A 48 -19.23 -16.74 -2.22
CA GLY A 48 -19.94 -15.45 -2.18
C GLY A 48 -20.47 -15.03 -0.81
N SER A 49 -20.29 -15.84 0.24
CA SER A 49 -20.75 -15.48 1.59
C SER A 49 -19.84 -14.45 2.24
N GLN A 50 -20.42 -13.59 3.09
CA GLN A 50 -19.66 -12.59 3.85
C GLN A 50 -18.52 -13.23 4.65
N MET A 51 -17.35 -12.59 4.65
CA MET A 51 -16.21 -12.99 5.47
C MET A 51 -16.23 -12.29 6.83
N LYS A 52 -15.41 -12.77 7.77
CA LYS A 52 -15.13 -12.09 9.05
C LYS A 52 -13.64 -11.89 9.23
N ALA A 53 -13.25 -10.75 9.80
CA ALA A 53 -11.88 -10.52 10.19
C ALA A 53 -11.52 -11.34 11.44
N ILE A 54 -10.37 -12.01 11.42
CA ILE A 54 -9.82 -12.77 12.54
C ILE A 54 -8.38 -12.32 12.78
N SER A 55 -8.05 -12.04 14.04
CA SER A 55 -6.69 -11.69 14.45
C SER A 55 -5.69 -12.79 14.07
N ASN A 56 -4.61 -12.39 13.42
CA ASN A 56 -3.50 -13.26 13.03
C ASN A 56 -2.19 -12.46 13.07
N LYS A 57 -1.43 -12.63 14.15
CA LYS A 57 -0.17 -11.91 14.41
C LYS A 57 0.92 -12.18 13.37
N ASN A 58 0.82 -13.29 12.62
CA ASN A 58 1.79 -13.65 11.59
C ASN A 58 1.55 -12.89 10.26
N LYS A 59 0.54 -12.04 10.20
CA LYS A 59 0.19 -11.27 9.00
C LYS A 59 0.54 -9.81 9.18
N LYS A 60 0.89 -9.16 8.06
CA LYS A 60 1.40 -7.78 8.03
C LYS A 60 0.50 -6.79 8.76
N PHE A 61 -0.82 -6.93 8.64
CA PHE A 61 -1.81 -6.08 9.32
C PHE A 61 -2.41 -6.71 10.59
N GLY A 62 -1.90 -7.86 11.02
CA GLY A 62 -2.37 -8.52 12.25
C GLY A 62 -3.74 -9.21 12.14
N PHE A 63 -4.30 -9.36 10.94
CA PHE A 63 -5.54 -10.10 10.71
C PHE A 63 -5.62 -10.74 9.31
N ILE A 64 -6.62 -11.62 9.14
CA ILE A 64 -7.06 -12.20 7.86
C ILE A 64 -8.58 -12.21 7.81
N PHE A 65 -9.13 -12.21 6.60
CA PHE A 65 -10.54 -12.50 6.39
C PHE A 65 -10.74 -14.01 6.21
N VAL A 66 -11.71 -14.57 6.93
CA VAL A 66 -12.10 -15.99 6.83
C VAL A 66 -13.59 -16.09 6.54
N CYS A 67 -13.97 -17.01 5.66
CA CYS A 67 -15.38 -17.27 5.34
C CYS A 67 -16.19 -17.55 6.63
N SER A 68 -17.31 -16.84 6.79
CA SER A 68 -18.23 -17.04 7.93
C SER A 68 -18.87 -18.44 7.92
N GLN A 69 -19.08 -19.01 6.73
CA GLN A 69 -19.70 -20.31 6.51
C GLN A 69 -18.74 -21.49 6.70
N LYS A 70 -17.48 -21.27 7.11
CA LYS A 70 -16.47 -22.33 7.26
C LYS A 70 -16.97 -23.56 8.04
N TYR A 71 -17.75 -23.35 9.08
CA TYR A 71 -18.27 -24.43 9.93
C TYR A 71 -19.56 -25.06 9.39
N LYS A 72 -20.35 -24.34 8.58
CA LYS A 72 -21.63 -24.81 8.05
C LYS A 72 -21.48 -25.52 6.71
N THR A 73 -20.72 -24.94 5.78
CA THR A 73 -20.55 -25.45 4.40
C THR A 73 -19.16 -26.03 4.15
N LYS A 74 -18.30 -26.12 5.17
CA LYS A 74 -16.88 -26.52 5.04
C LYS A 74 -16.07 -25.63 4.07
N CYS A 75 -16.56 -24.42 3.76
CA CYS A 75 -15.84 -23.48 2.91
C CYS A 75 -14.57 -22.98 3.60
N ASN A 76 -13.41 -23.17 2.96
CA ASN A 76 -12.11 -22.81 3.52
C ASN A 76 -11.55 -21.48 2.97
N GLY A 77 -12.42 -20.64 2.40
CA GLY A 77 -12.05 -19.35 1.83
C GLY A 77 -11.35 -18.45 2.86
N LYS A 78 -10.19 -17.92 2.45
CA LYS A 78 -9.37 -17.00 3.24
C LYS A 78 -8.81 -15.94 2.29
N VAL A 79 -8.79 -14.69 2.75
CA VAL A 79 -8.24 -13.56 2.00
C VAL A 79 -7.34 -12.78 2.95
N CYS A 80 -6.13 -12.43 2.48
CA CYS A 80 -5.25 -11.53 3.21
C CYS A 80 -5.66 -10.09 2.89
N PRO A 81 -5.61 -9.14 3.85
CA PRO A 81 -5.93 -7.73 3.56
C PRO A 81 -4.99 -7.12 2.50
N THR A 82 -3.79 -7.67 2.34
CA THR A 82 -2.84 -7.23 1.32
C THR A 82 -3.13 -7.76 -0.08
N GLN A 83 -4.08 -8.69 -0.25
CA GLN A 83 -4.35 -9.32 -1.53
C GLN A 83 -4.96 -8.30 -2.50
N GLY A 84 -4.40 -8.18 -3.71
CA GLY A 84 -4.77 -7.17 -4.69
C GLY A 84 -4.25 -5.76 -4.38
N THR A 85 -3.30 -5.61 -3.47
CA THR A 85 -2.71 -4.31 -3.09
C THR A 85 -1.22 -4.27 -3.41
N PHE A 86 -0.60 -3.08 -3.37
CA PHE A 86 0.86 -2.92 -3.49
C PHE A 86 1.68 -3.66 -2.42
N MET A 87 1.04 -4.22 -1.38
CA MET A 87 1.69 -4.97 -0.31
C MET A 87 1.57 -6.49 -0.49
N GLU A 88 0.95 -6.96 -1.57
CA GLU A 88 0.80 -8.39 -1.84
C GLU A 88 2.17 -9.06 -2.01
N GLY A 89 2.41 -10.16 -1.29
CA GLY A 89 3.67 -10.91 -1.37
C GLY A 89 4.91 -10.16 -0.83
N ALA A 90 4.77 -8.91 -0.39
CA ALA A 90 5.87 -8.05 -0.01
C ALA A 90 6.57 -8.48 1.29
N LYS A 91 7.88 -8.74 1.20
CA LYS A 91 8.73 -9.09 2.36
C LYS A 91 9.30 -7.89 3.12
N ILE A 92 9.10 -6.68 2.60
CA ILE A 92 9.51 -5.41 3.22
C ILE A 92 8.39 -4.78 4.04
N GLY A 93 8.72 -3.82 4.91
CA GLY A 93 7.77 -3.15 5.80
C GLY A 93 6.77 -2.27 5.04
N CYS A 94 5.60 -1.98 5.64
CA CYS A 94 4.63 -1.05 5.05
C CYS A 94 5.26 0.33 4.82
N GLN A 95 6.11 0.75 5.76
CA GLN A 95 6.80 2.03 5.68
C GLN A 95 7.75 2.10 4.48
N ASP A 96 8.52 1.04 4.24
CA ASP A 96 9.44 0.98 3.10
C ASP A 96 8.67 1.02 1.78
N ILE A 97 7.56 0.28 1.68
CA ILE A 97 6.70 0.24 0.49
C ILE A 97 6.18 1.64 0.18
N LEU A 98 5.65 2.35 1.19
CA LEU A 98 5.16 3.72 1.02
C LEU A 98 6.28 4.69 0.62
N ALA A 99 7.48 4.55 1.19
CA ALA A 99 8.63 5.37 0.80
C ALA A 99 9.05 5.13 -0.65
N ILE A 100 9.04 3.87 -1.10
CA ILE A 100 9.33 3.50 -2.49
C ILE A 100 8.26 4.06 -3.44
N ILE A 101 6.98 3.90 -3.12
CA ILE A 101 5.87 4.45 -3.92
C ILE A 101 6.01 5.97 -4.05
N PHE A 102 6.27 6.65 -2.93
CA PHE A 102 6.46 8.09 -2.93
C PHE A 102 7.66 8.52 -3.79
N ALA A 103 8.80 7.83 -3.65
CA ALA A 103 9.98 8.09 -4.46
C ALA A 103 9.74 7.87 -5.96
N PHE A 104 8.98 6.82 -6.31
CA PHE A 104 8.56 6.55 -7.69
C PHE A 104 7.68 7.68 -8.24
N VAL A 105 6.68 8.13 -7.48
CA VAL A 105 5.78 9.23 -7.87
C VAL A 105 6.56 10.54 -8.05
N LEU A 106 7.53 10.81 -7.18
CA LEU A 106 8.43 11.97 -7.30
C LEU A 106 9.51 11.81 -8.37
N ARG A 107 9.51 10.71 -9.15
CA ARG A 107 10.48 10.40 -10.20
C ARG A 107 11.93 10.42 -9.71
N MET A 108 12.14 9.98 -8.47
CA MET A 108 13.46 9.86 -7.89
C MET A 108 14.21 8.68 -8.51
N GLY A 109 15.49 8.85 -8.80
CA GLY A 109 16.30 7.75 -9.35
C GLY A 109 16.40 6.57 -8.37
N ILE A 110 16.44 5.34 -8.89
CA ILE A 110 16.52 4.09 -8.11
C ILE A 110 17.70 4.12 -7.13
N VAL A 111 18.89 4.51 -7.62
CA VAL A 111 20.12 4.59 -6.81
C VAL A 111 19.96 5.59 -5.65
N PHE A 112 19.35 6.75 -5.93
CA PHE A 112 19.12 7.76 -4.90
C PHE A 112 18.12 7.24 -3.86
N THR A 113 17.02 6.64 -4.31
CA THR A 113 16.00 6.05 -3.45
C THR A 113 16.57 4.96 -2.54
N HIS A 114 17.40 4.07 -3.09
CA HIS A 114 18.10 3.02 -2.34
C HIS A 114 18.99 3.58 -1.25
N ARG A 115 19.79 4.60 -1.58
CA ARG A 115 20.64 5.28 -0.61
C ARG A 115 19.82 5.91 0.51
N GLN A 116 18.76 6.64 0.19
CA GLN A 116 17.94 7.33 1.20
C GLN A 116 17.23 6.35 2.13
N ILE A 117 16.61 5.30 1.57
CA ILE A 117 15.94 4.26 2.36
C ILE A 117 16.94 3.57 3.29
N ASN A 118 18.12 3.19 2.80
CA ASN A 118 19.12 2.53 3.64
C ASN A 118 19.72 3.45 4.71
N GLN A 119 19.90 4.74 4.42
CA GLN A 119 20.29 5.72 5.43
C GLN A 119 19.22 5.84 6.52
N TRP A 120 17.95 5.90 6.13
CA TRP A 120 16.82 5.97 7.06
C TRP A 120 16.67 4.69 7.92
N ARG A 121 16.87 3.51 7.33
CA ARG A 121 16.88 2.19 8.00
C ARG A 121 18.03 2.06 9.00
N SER A 122 19.23 2.48 8.59
CA SER A 122 20.43 2.44 9.44
C SER A 122 20.26 3.29 10.71
N LYS A 123 19.68 4.49 10.60
CA LYS A 123 19.35 5.34 11.76
C LYS A 123 18.40 4.69 12.77
N ARG A 124 17.68 3.64 12.37
CA ARG A 124 16.73 2.89 13.19
C ARG A 124 17.19 1.46 13.51
N ASN A 125 18.46 1.15 13.28
CA ASN A 125 19.03 -0.19 13.48
C ASN A 125 18.30 -1.29 12.68
N LEU A 126 17.74 -0.96 11.53
CA LEU A 126 17.10 -1.92 10.62
C LEU A 126 18.12 -2.44 9.60
N LYS A 127 18.01 -3.72 9.23
CA LYS A 127 18.85 -4.36 8.21
C LYS A 127 18.71 -3.62 6.87
N SER A 128 19.81 -3.35 6.18
CA SER A 128 19.80 -2.72 4.85
C SER A 128 18.93 -3.51 3.84
N MET A 129 18.23 -2.76 3.01
CA MET A 129 17.48 -3.27 1.87
C MET A 129 18.42 -3.52 0.69
N SER A 130 18.21 -4.64 -0.01
CA SER A 130 18.99 -4.97 -1.20
C SER A 130 18.61 -4.06 -2.37
N SER A 131 19.54 -3.84 -3.30
CA SER A 131 19.29 -3.09 -4.54
C SER A 131 18.18 -3.72 -5.36
N GLU A 132 18.19 -5.05 -5.45
CA GLU A 132 17.24 -5.86 -6.23
C GLU A 132 15.82 -5.61 -5.73
N THR A 133 15.62 -5.56 -4.41
CA THR A 133 14.30 -5.32 -3.81
C THR A 133 13.69 -4.00 -4.27
N ILE A 134 14.50 -2.95 -4.42
CA ILE A 134 14.02 -1.64 -4.89
C ILE A 134 13.78 -1.66 -6.39
N VAL A 135 14.69 -2.27 -7.16
CA VAL A 135 14.52 -2.41 -8.62
C VAL A 135 13.23 -3.17 -8.93
N ASP A 136 13.00 -4.30 -8.27
CA ASP A 136 11.80 -5.13 -8.44
C ASP A 136 10.53 -4.31 -8.17
N TYR A 137 10.54 -3.52 -7.09
CA TYR A 137 9.41 -2.65 -6.75
C TYR A 137 9.20 -1.52 -7.78
N PHE A 138 10.26 -0.87 -8.26
CA PHE A 138 10.15 0.16 -9.28
C PHE A 138 9.60 -0.42 -10.59
N CYS A 139 10.04 -1.63 -10.98
CA CYS A 139 9.50 -2.35 -12.13
C CYS A 139 8.01 -2.65 -11.94
N TYR A 140 7.62 -3.19 -10.78
CA TYR A 140 6.23 -3.46 -10.44
C TYR A 140 5.35 -2.21 -10.51
N LEU A 141 5.80 -1.08 -9.96
CA LEU A 141 5.06 0.19 -10.02
C LEU A 141 4.94 0.72 -11.45
N ARG A 142 5.97 0.52 -12.28
CA ARG A 142 5.92 0.88 -13.71
C ARG A 142 4.89 0.04 -14.45
N GLU A 143 4.88 -1.28 -14.24
CA GLU A 143 3.89 -2.18 -14.85
C GLU A 143 2.47 -1.76 -14.50
N ILE A 144 2.21 -1.43 -13.22
CA ILE A 144 0.90 -0.89 -12.80
C ILE A 144 0.58 0.41 -13.53
N ALA A 145 1.53 1.34 -13.61
CA ALA A 145 1.32 2.62 -14.30
C ALA A 145 1.02 2.42 -15.80
N GLU A 146 1.66 1.45 -16.46
CA GLU A 146 1.41 1.09 -17.86
C GLU A 146 0.02 0.46 -18.06
N VAL A 147 -0.40 -0.43 -17.15
CA VAL A 147 -1.77 -0.98 -17.16
C VAL A 147 -2.79 0.12 -16.96
N VAL A 148 -2.59 0.99 -15.97
CA VAL A 148 -3.50 2.12 -15.72
C VAL A 148 -3.54 3.08 -16.92
N ALA A 149 -2.40 3.39 -17.54
CA ALA A 149 -2.34 4.25 -18.72
C ALA A 149 -3.03 3.63 -19.95
N SER A 150 -2.90 2.31 -20.16
CA SER A 150 -3.54 1.61 -21.27
C SER A 150 -5.06 1.49 -21.11
N HIS A 151 -5.55 1.41 -19.87
CA HIS A 151 -7.00 1.37 -19.58
C HIS A 151 -7.62 2.77 -19.43
N ASN A 152 -6.82 3.80 -19.17
CA ASN A 152 -7.25 5.20 -19.16
C ASN A 152 -7.19 5.87 -20.54
N SER A 153 -7.75 5.21 -21.56
CA SER A 153 -7.99 5.84 -22.88
C SER A 153 -9.01 7.00 -22.82
N LYS A 154 -9.69 7.20 -21.67
CA LYS A 154 -10.40 8.44 -21.37
C LYS A 154 -9.41 9.53 -20.95
N LYS A 155 -9.36 10.62 -21.72
CA LYS A 155 -8.67 11.88 -21.40
C LYS A 155 -8.92 12.26 -19.92
N LEU A 156 -7.95 12.00 -19.05
CA LEU A 156 -7.87 12.64 -17.75
C LEU A 156 -7.33 14.04 -17.99
N GLY A 157 -8.24 15.02 -18.07
CA GLY A 157 -7.96 16.41 -18.42
C GLY A 157 -8.85 16.95 -19.53
N GLY A 158 -10.00 17.50 -19.15
CA GLY A 158 -10.72 18.51 -19.94
C GLY A 158 -10.42 19.89 -19.36
N PHE A 159 -10.38 20.92 -20.22
CA PHE A 159 -10.27 22.31 -19.78
C PHE A 159 -11.36 22.61 -18.74
N GLY A 160 -11.00 23.39 -17.72
CA GLY A 160 -11.91 23.78 -16.65
C GLY A 160 -13.23 24.30 -17.19
N ASN A 161 -14.33 23.74 -16.71
CA ASN A 161 -15.65 24.33 -16.85
C ASN A 161 -15.68 25.60 -15.98
N TYR A 162 -15.23 26.71 -16.54
CA TYR A 162 -15.67 28.03 -16.08
C TYR A 162 -17.12 28.18 -16.57
N TYR A 163 -18.06 28.07 -15.62
CA TYR A 163 -19.43 28.51 -15.83
C TYR A 163 -19.46 30.03 -15.64
N TYR A 164 -19.75 30.78 -16.70
CA TYR A 164 -20.53 32.01 -16.68
C TYR A 164 -21.77 31.78 -17.55
#